data_AF-A0A2J0UHU9-F1
#
_entry.id   AF-A0A2J0UHU9-F1
#
_cell.length_a   1.000
_cell.length_b   1.000
_cell.length_c   1.000
_cell.angle_alpha   90.00
_cell.angle_beta   90.00
_cell.angle_gamma   90.00
#
_symmetry.space_group_name_H-M   'P 1'
#
loop_
_entity.id
_entity.type
_entity.pdbx_description
1 polymer ?
#
loop_
_entity_poly.entity_id
_entity_poly.type
_entity_poly.pdbx_seq_one_letter_code
_entity_poly.pdbx_strand_id
1 'polypeptide(L)'
;MQSLCLRYMGVASVALLVTSCKVPEGPQVPDPNAAESILPSIPVLQNATELDTAQAAQPSQPFSLCNLESLDNHPFGAEPYYVPANPGNVMLGGWMGGAAAGDLSQSPMVVLKQEGGTRTWTVPITYNTPRPDVAEDRGVPALKRGGFRVLMDLSALPQGVYHVLLGDGIQFNCDNGRRLKF
;
A
#
# COMPACT_ATOMS: atom_id res chain seq x y z
N MET A 1 -44.06 44.47 -46.11
CA MET A 1 -45.48 44.75 -45.78
C MET A 1 -45.72 44.35 -44.34
N GLN A 2 -46.26 45.29 -43.56
CA GLN A 2 -47.01 45.17 -42.27
C GLN A 2 -46.34 44.39 -41.12
N SER A 3 -45.79 45.01 -40.07
CA SER A 3 -46.36 45.95 -39.06
C SER A 3 -47.34 45.29 -38.09
N LEU A 4 -46.95 45.17 -36.81
CA LEU A 4 -47.85 45.32 -35.66
C LEU A 4 -47.06 45.64 -34.39
N CYS A 5 -47.13 46.92 -34.02
CA CYS A 5 -46.83 47.44 -32.70
C CYS A 5 -47.86 46.94 -31.68
N LEU A 6 -47.43 46.59 -30.47
CA LEU A 6 -48.26 46.77 -29.29
C LEU A 6 -47.45 47.44 -28.18
N ARG A 7 -47.95 48.61 -27.77
CA ARG A 7 -47.43 49.45 -26.70
C ARG A 7 -47.83 48.86 -25.36
N TYR A 8 -46.91 48.84 -24.41
CA TYR A 8 -47.27 48.91 -22.99
C TYR A 8 -46.33 49.90 -22.30
N MET A 9 -46.91 51.01 -21.83
CA MET A 9 -46.31 51.94 -20.88
C MET A 9 -46.48 51.35 -19.47
N GLY A 10 -45.44 51.42 -18.64
CA GLY A 10 -45.57 50.98 -17.26
C GLY A 10 -44.31 51.15 -16.42
N VAL A 11 -44.20 52.34 -15.83
CA VAL A 11 -43.62 52.65 -14.50
C VAL A 11 -42.11 52.47 -14.31
N ALA A 12 -41.49 53.59 -13.95
CA ALA A 12 -40.11 53.72 -13.53
C ALA A 12 -39.78 52.87 -12.30
N SER A 13 -38.63 52.20 -12.34
CA SER A 13 -37.89 51.80 -11.16
C SER A 13 -36.41 51.90 -11.50
N VAL A 14 -35.76 52.95 -10.98
CA VAL A 14 -34.31 53.10 -11.02
C VAL A 14 -33.74 52.10 -10.02
N ALA A 15 -33.41 50.91 -10.49
CA ALA A 15 -32.58 49.98 -9.74
C ALA A 15 -31.13 50.39 -9.91
N LEU A 16 -30.48 50.84 -8.82
CA LEU A 16 -29.03 50.91 -8.74
C LEU A 16 -28.47 49.48 -8.91
N LEU A 17 -28.03 49.15 -10.11
CA LEU A 17 -27.21 47.97 -10.35
C LEU A 17 -25.79 48.29 -9.90
N VAL A 18 -25.42 47.80 -8.72
CA VAL A 18 -24.03 47.71 -8.27
C VAL A 18 -23.36 46.67 -9.16
N THR A 19 -22.74 47.09 -10.26
CA THR A 19 -21.92 46.23 -11.10
C THR A 19 -20.68 45.83 -10.31
N SER A 20 -20.74 44.69 -9.63
CA SER A 20 -19.56 44.03 -9.08
C SER A 20 -18.70 43.58 -10.27
N CYS A 21 -17.51 44.15 -10.41
CA CYS A 21 -16.52 43.73 -11.39
C CYS A 21 -16.17 42.27 -11.13
N LYS A 22 -16.73 41.36 -11.94
CA LYS A 22 -16.31 39.97 -11.96
C LYS A 22 -14.94 39.92 -12.65
N VAL A 23 -13.89 39.84 -11.84
CA VAL A 23 -12.53 39.59 -12.33
C VAL A 23 -12.56 38.25 -13.08
N PRO A 24 -12.14 38.19 -14.35
CA PRO A 24 -12.02 36.91 -15.04
C PRO A 24 -10.96 36.08 -14.31
N GLU A 25 -11.36 34.93 -13.75
CA GLU A 25 -10.41 33.90 -13.34
C GLU A 25 -9.63 33.48 -14.58
N GLY A 26 -8.37 33.92 -14.64
CA GLY A 26 -7.43 33.45 -15.63
C GLY A 26 -7.23 31.93 -15.52
N PRO A 27 -6.70 31.28 -16.56
CA PRO A 27 -6.38 29.85 -16.50
C PRO A 27 -5.56 29.58 -15.24
N GLN A 28 -6.03 28.68 -14.37
CA GLN A 28 -5.24 28.24 -13.22
C GLN A 28 -3.95 27.63 -13.75
N VAL A 29 -2.84 28.36 -13.59
CA VAL A 29 -1.51 27.81 -13.81
C VAL A 29 -1.35 26.71 -12.76
N PRO A 30 -1.15 25.44 -13.16
CA PRO A 30 -0.87 24.37 -12.21
C PRO A 30 0.32 24.79 -11.36
N ASP A 31 0.19 24.74 -10.03
CA ASP A 31 1.28 25.04 -9.12
C ASP A 31 2.45 24.09 -9.44
N PRO A 32 3.61 24.60 -9.91
CA PRO A 32 4.76 23.77 -10.23
C PRO A 32 5.34 23.07 -8.99
N ASN A 33 4.88 23.42 -7.78
CA ASN A 33 5.27 22.80 -6.51
C ASN A 33 4.24 21.81 -5.96
N ALA A 34 3.17 21.48 -6.68
CA ALA A 34 2.31 20.33 -6.35
C ALA A 34 2.99 18.97 -6.64
N ALA A 35 4.33 18.91 -6.55
CA ALA A 35 5.03 17.67 -6.36
C ALA A 35 4.61 17.16 -4.96
N GLU A 36 3.77 16.12 -4.93
CA GLU A 36 3.51 15.36 -3.71
C GLU A 36 4.85 15.12 -3.01
N SER A 37 4.98 15.61 -1.79
CA SER A 37 6.21 15.48 -1.00
C SER A 37 6.55 13.99 -0.85
N ILE A 38 7.53 13.52 -1.63
CA ILE A 38 7.99 12.13 -1.68
C ILE A 38 8.99 11.88 -0.53
N LEU A 39 8.74 12.44 0.65
CA LEU A 39 9.59 12.11 1.80
C LEU A 39 9.31 10.65 2.19
N PRO A 40 10.36 9.80 2.31
CA PRO A 40 10.18 8.42 2.73
C PRO A 40 9.52 8.42 4.10
N SER A 41 8.34 7.81 4.20
CA SER A 41 7.64 7.67 5.48
C SER A 41 8.49 6.78 6.38
N ILE A 42 8.76 7.25 7.61
CA ILE A 42 9.48 6.44 8.60
C ILE A 42 8.66 5.17 8.84
N PRO A 43 9.25 3.96 8.75
CA PRO A 43 8.54 2.73 9.05
C PRO A 43 8.03 2.76 10.49
N VAL A 44 6.72 2.61 10.67
CA VAL A 44 6.10 2.46 11.99
C VAL A 44 6.31 1.03 12.46
N LEU A 45 6.71 0.85 13.72
CA LEU A 45 6.84 -0.47 14.34
C LEU A 45 5.47 -1.17 14.37
N GLN A 46 5.39 -2.37 13.80
CA GLN A 46 4.18 -3.19 13.73
C GLN A 46 4.36 -4.46 14.56
N ASN A 47 3.40 -4.75 15.42
CA ASN A 47 3.45 -5.94 16.27
C ASN A 47 2.97 -7.18 15.51
N ALA A 48 3.66 -8.30 15.71
CA ALA A 48 3.17 -9.61 15.27
C ALA A 48 1.94 -10.02 16.09
N THR A 49 0.85 -10.34 15.40
CA THR A 49 -0.38 -10.86 16.01
C THR A 49 -0.49 -12.35 15.71
N GLU A 50 -0.61 -13.18 16.74
CA GLU A 50 -0.86 -14.61 16.55
C GLU A 50 -2.29 -14.85 16.06
N LEU A 51 -2.43 -15.69 15.03
CA LEU A 51 -3.74 -16.16 14.57
C LEU A 51 -4.27 -17.22 15.54
N ASP A 52 -5.58 -17.25 15.72
CA ASP A 52 -6.19 -18.37 16.44
C ASP A 52 -6.04 -19.70 15.67
N THR A 53 -6.24 -20.83 16.35
CA THR A 53 -6.08 -22.16 15.76
C THR A 53 -6.97 -22.39 14.54
N ALA A 54 -8.18 -21.84 14.52
CA ALA A 54 -9.11 -22.03 13.40
C ALA A 54 -8.70 -21.21 12.17
N GLN A 55 -8.19 -19.99 12.38
CA GLN A 55 -7.62 -19.12 11.36
C GLN A 55 -6.32 -19.70 10.79
N ALA A 56 -5.40 -20.15 11.65
CA ALA A 56 -4.13 -20.75 11.25
C ALA A 56 -4.31 -22.05 10.45
N ALA A 57 -5.40 -22.78 10.68
CA ALA A 57 -5.76 -23.99 9.95
C ALA A 57 -6.43 -23.74 8.59
N GLN A 58 -6.81 -22.50 8.26
CA GLN A 58 -7.44 -22.21 6.97
C GLN A 58 -6.45 -22.46 5.82
N PRO A 59 -6.86 -23.19 4.76
CA PRO A 59 -6.01 -23.38 3.59
C PRO A 59 -5.82 -22.05 2.87
N SER A 60 -4.57 -21.70 2.56
CA SER A 60 -4.25 -20.52 1.76
C SER A 60 -3.96 -20.90 0.32
N GLN A 61 -4.46 -20.12 -0.63
CA GLN A 61 -4.16 -20.26 -2.05
C GLN A 61 -2.86 -19.54 -2.41
N PRO A 62 -2.04 -20.11 -3.31
CA PRO A 62 -0.82 -19.43 -3.76
C PRO A 62 -1.15 -18.26 -4.71
N PHE A 63 -0.36 -17.20 -4.66
CA PHE A 63 -0.29 -16.18 -5.71
C PHE A 63 1.16 -15.71 -5.89
N SER A 64 1.47 -15.10 -7.04
CA SER A 64 2.86 -14.85 -7.46
C SER A 64 3.22 -13.39 -7.74
N LEU A 65 2.29 -12.45 -7.55
CA LEU A 65 2.51 -11.03 -7.81
C LEU A 65 3.11 -10.33 -6.58
N CYS A 66 4.34 -10.70 -6.23
CA CYS A 66 4.96 -10.34 -4.95
C CYS A 66 6.45 -10.73 -4.93
N ASN A 67 7.23 -10.05 -4.09
CA ASN A 67 8.59 -10.46 -3.77
C ASN A 67 9.05 -9.88 -2.42
N LEU A 68 9.67 -10.73 -1.61
CA LEU A 68 10.48 -10.37 -0.44
C LEU A 68 11.93 -10.15 -0.87
N GLU A 69 12.42 -8.92 -0.71
CA GLU A 69 13.70 -8.47 -1.27
C GLU A 69 14.79 -8.26 -0.22
N SER A 70 14.44 -7.81 0.99
CA SER A 70 15.44 -7.54 2.03
C SER A 70 14.96 -7.80 3.46
N LEU A 71 15.95 -8.06 4.32
CA LEU A 71 15.86 -8.19 5.78
C LEU A 71 16.93 -7.30 6.42
N ASP A 72 16.57 -6.45 7.38
CA ASP A 72 17.48 -5.54 8.09
C ASP A 72 18.37 -4.72 7.14
N ASN A 73 17.79 -4.30 6.00
CA ASN A 73 18.45 -3.58 4.91
C ASN A 73 19.50 -4.40 4.13
N HIS A 74 19.56 -5.71 4.36
CA HIS A 74 20.37 -6.63 3.57
C HIS A 74 19.48 -7.37 2.56
N PRO A 75 19.86 -7.43 1.28
CA PRO A 75 19.14 -8.25 0.30
C PRO A 75 19.08 -9.70 0.77
N PHE A 76 17.94 -10.36 0.56
CA PHE A 76 17.86 -11.80 0.77
C PHE A 76 18.80 -12.49 -0.23
N GLY A 77 19.88 -13.08 0.27
CA GLY A 77 20.83 -13.89 -0.49
C GLY A 77 20.35 -15.32 -0.79
N ALA A 78 21.31 -16.21 -1.03
CA ALA A 78 21.08 -17.63 -1.29
C ALA A 78 20.97 -18.47 0.01
N GLU A 79 21.16 -17.84 1.18
CA GLU A 79 21.15 -18.55 2.45
C GLU A 79 19.77 -19.11 2.79
N PRO A 80 19.71 -20.34 3.34
CA PRO A 80 18.43 -21.01 3.61
C PRO A 80 17.70 -20.41 4.81
N TYR A 81 18.43 -19.77 5.74
CA TYR A 81 17.89 -19.15 6.95
C TYR A 81 18.54 -17.80 7.20
N TYR A 82 17.74 -16.85 7.66
CA TYR A 82 18.20 -15.53 8.05
C TYR A 82 18.08 -15.36 9.55
N VAL A 83 19.16 -14.95 10.19
CA VAL A 83 19.20 -14.62 11.61
C VAL A 83 19.22 -13.09 11.71
N PRO A 84 18.15 -12.45 12.22
CA PRO A 84 18.12 -11.00 12.36
C PRO A 84 19.21 -10.50 13.32
N ALA A 85 19.75 -9.31 13.05
CA ALA A 85 20.75 -8.71 13.94
C ALA A 85 20.13 -8.32 15.29
N ASN A 86 18.84 -7.96 15.28
CA ASN A 86 18.03 -7.74 16.46
C ASN A 86 16.76 -8.60 16.37
N PRO A 87 16.72 -9.77 17.04
CA PRO A 87 15.59 -10.70 16.91
C PRO A 87 14.25 -10.10 17.36
N GLY A 88 14.26 -9.07 18.20
CA GLY A 88 13.03 -8.38 18.63
C GLY A 88 12.50 -7.37 17.61
N ASN A 89 13.35 -6.81 16.74
CA ASN A 89 12.96 -5.75 15.81
C ASN A 89 13.58 -5.99 14.43
N VAL A 90 12.75 -6.38 13.47
CA VAL A 90 13.19 -6.84 12.16
C VAL A 90 12.60 -5.96 11.07
N MET A 91 13.43 -5.43 10.18
CA MET A 91 12.97 -4.66 9.03
C MET A 91 12.82 -5.57 7.81
N LEU A 92 11.62 -5.68 7.24
CA LEU A 92 11.40 -6.35 5.95
C LEU A 92 11.10 -5.34 4.84
N GLY A 93 11.60 -5.63 3.64
CA GLY A 93 11.34 -4.84 2.45
C GLY A 93 11.02 -5.71 1.24
N GLY A 94 10.14 -5.19 0.38
CA GLY A 94 9.74 -5.88 -0.85
C GLY A 94 8.66 -5.14 -1.63
N TRP A 95 7.93 -5.88 -2.45
CA TRP A 95 6.76 -5.39 -3.17
C TRP A 95 5.67 -6.47 -3.25
N MET A 96 4.44 -6.03 -3.45
CA MET A 96 3.26 -6.89 -3.48
C MET A 96 2.14 -6.24 -4.28
N GLY A 97 1.53 -7.01 -5.18
CA GLY A 97 0.20 -6.76 -5.73
C GLY A 97 -0.87 -7.59 -5.03
N GLY A 98 -2.11 -7.50 -5.49
CA GLY A 98 -3.22 -8.31 -4.99
C GLY A 98 -3.20 -9.73 -5.56
N ALA A 99 -3.94 -10.62 -4.91
CA ALA A 99 -4.27 -11.92 -5.47
C ALA A 99 -5.17 -11.80 -6.71
N ALA A 100 -5.99 -10.75 -6.76
CA ALA A 100 -6.72 -10.34 -7.95
C ALA A 100 -5.78 -9.68 -8.97
N ALA A 101 -5.96 -10.01 -10.25
CA ALA A 101 -5.10 -9.52 -11.31
C ALA A 101 -5.19 -8.00 -11.47
N GLY A 102 -4.03 -7.34 -11.52
CA GLY A 102 -3.91 -5.94 -11.95
C GLY A 102 -3.98 -4.88 -10.85
N ASP A 103 -4.32 -5.26 -9.61
CA ASP A 103 -4.48 -4.33 -8.48
C ASP A 103 -3.50 -4.59 -7.34
N LEU A 104 -3.54 -3.73 -6.32
CA LEU A 104 -2.85 -3.94 -5.04
C LEU A 104 -3.75 -4.70 -4.05
N SER A 105 -3.11 -5.46 -3.15
CA SER A 105 -3.82 -6.10 -2.04
C SER A 105 -4.49 -5.03 -1.16
N GLN A 106 -5.71 -5.30 -0.71
CA GLN A 106 -6.43 -4.43 0.23
C GLN A 106 -6.11 -4.78 1.69
N SER A 107 -5.50 -5.95 1.92
CA SER A 107 -5.13 -6.47 3.24
C SER A 107 -3.71 -7.06 3.21
N PRO A 108 -2.68 -6.29 2.83
CA PRO A 108 -1.32 -6.80 2.70
C PRO A 108 -0.73 -7.10 4.08
N MET A 109 -0.10 -8.25 4.24
CA MET A 109 0.53 -8.66 5.50
C MET A 109 1.78 -9.51 5.29
N VAL A 110 2.69 -9.49 6.25
CA VAL A 110 3.69 -10.55 6.42
C VAL A 110 3.02 -11.68 7.20
N VAL A 111 3.19 -12.91 6.75
CA VAL A 111 2.73 -14.12 7.46
C VAL A 111 3.94 -14.93 7.89
N LEU A 112 4.06 -15.18 9.19
CA LEU A 112 5.14 -15.93 9.82
C LEU A 112 4.59 -17.28 10.28
N LYS A 113 4.91 -18.36 9.56
CA LYS A 113 4.48 -19.73 9.93
C LYS A 113 5.62 -20.47 10.59
N GLN A 114 5.42 -20.95 11.81
CA GLN A 114 6.45 -21.72 12.52
C GLN A 114 6.70 -23.07 11.82
N GLU A 115 7.97 -23.38 11.50
CA GLU A 115 8.34 -24.67 10.93
C GLU A 115 8.10 -25.81 11.93
N GLY A 116 7.45 -26.88 11.47
CA GLY A 116 7.12 -28.03 12.30
C GLY A 116 6.01 -27.78 13.34
N GLY A 117 5.45 -26.57 13.40
CA GLY A 117 4.36 -26.18 14.30
C GLY A 117 3.07 -25.84 13.56
N THR A 118 2.02 -25.50 14.32
CA THR A 118 0.72 -25.03 13.80
C THR A 118 0.50 -23.54 14.01
N ARG A 119 1.45 -22.85 14.64
CA ARG A 119 1.31 -21.44 15.03
C ARG A 119 1.68 -20.53 13.86
N THR A 120 0.87 -19.48 13.68
CA THR A 120 1.05 -18.50 12.61
C THR A 120 0.84 -17.11 13.19
N TRP A 121 1.70 -16.17 12.79
CA TRP A 121 1.58 -14.76 13.13
C TRP A 121 1.44 -13.94 11.87
N THR A 122 0.76 -12.80 11.98
CA THR A 122 0.60 -11.82 10.91
C THR A 122 1.08 -10.46 11.36
N VAL A 123 1.71 -9.72 10.44
CA VAL A 123 2.09 -8.32 10.64
C VAL A 123 1.50 -7.51 9.48
N PRO A 124 0.67 -6.49 9.72
CA PRO A 124 0.11 -5.68 8.65
C PRO A 124 1.22 -4.90 7.92
N ILE A 125 1.06 -4.75 6.61
CA ILE A 125 1.96 -3.99 5.75
C ILE A 125 1.25 -2.69 5.33
N THR A 126 2.03 -1.61 5.23
CA THR A 126 1.60 -0.40 4.53
C THR A 126 2.48 -0.19 3.31
N TYR A 127 1.86 0.10 2.17
CA TYR A 127 2.59 0.50 0.97
C TYR A 127 3.15 1.91 1.14
N ASN A 128 4.47 2.01 1.31
CA ASN A 128 5.18 3.24 1.62
C ASN A 128 6.44 3.45 0.78
N THR A 129 6.68 2.59 -0.21
CA THR A 129 7.85 2.65 -1.08
C THR A 129 7.41 2.64 -2.54
N PRO A 130 7.66 3.72 -3.32
CA PRO A 130 7.38 3.73 -4.76
C PRO A 130 8.22 2.68 -5.51
N ARG A 131 7.61 1.98 -6.46
CA ARG A 131 8.24 0.92 -7.29
C ARG A 131 7.88 1.02 -8.77
N PRO A 132 8.26 2.12 -9.46
CA PRO A 132 8.05 2.24 -10.90
C PRO A 132 8.79 1.15 -11.68
N ASP A 133 9.94 0.71 -11.19
CA ASP A 133 10.75 -0.40 -11.72
C ASP A 133 9.96 -1.71 -11.79
N VAL A 134 9.22 -2.05 -10.72
CA VAL A 134 8.42 -3.26 -10.67
C VAL A 134 7.21 -3.17 -11.58
N ALA A 135 6.56 -2.00 -11.64
CA ALA A 135 5.41 -1.80 -12.50
C ALA A 135 5.77 -1.97 -13.99
N GLU A 136 6.96 -1.50 -14.38
CA GLU A 136 7.50 -1.67 -15.71
C GLU A 136 7.87 -3.14 -15.99
N ASP A 137 8.65 -3.77 -15.10
CA ASP A 137 9.07 -5.18 -15.21
C ASP A 137 7.89 -6.15 -15.30
N ARG A 138 6.83 -5.89 -14.53
CA ARG A 138 5.65 -6.78 -14.45
C ARG A 138 4.52 -6.40 -15.39
N GLY A 139 4.58 -5.24 -16.04
CA GLY A 139 3.47 -4.73 -16.85
C GLY A 139 2.19 -4.45 -16.06
N VAL A 140 2.30 -4.19 -14.75
CA VAL A 140 1.15 -3.92 -13.86
C VAL A 140 1.26 -2.50 -13.29
N PRO A 141 0.52 -1.51 -13.84
CA PRO A 141 0.64 -0.11 -13.42
C PRO A 141 0.39 0.15 -11.92
N ALA A 142 -0.49 -0.64 -11.28
CA ALA A 142 -0.79 -0.51 -9.85
C ALA A 142 0.45 -0.71 -8.97
N LEU A 143 1.41 -1.53 -9.40
CA LEU A 143 2.64 -1.83 -8.66
C LEU A 143 3.58 -0.62 -8.52
N LYS A 144 3.33 0.50 -9.22
CA LYS A 144 4.08 1.75 -9.01
C LYS A 144 4.07 2.18 -7.55
N ARG A 145 3.02 1.79 -6.80
CA ARG A 145 2.87 2.05 -5.36
C ARG A 145 2.86 0.76 -4.53
N GLY A 146 3.25 -0.38 -5.09
CA GLY A 146 3.16 -1.69 -4.43
C GLY A 146 4.37 -2.04 -3.56
N GLY A 147 5.33 -1.14 -3.39
CA GLY A 147 6.50 -1.37 -2.54
C GLY A 147 6.22 -1.07 -1.06
N PHE A 148 6.89 -1.81 -0.19
CA PHE A 148 6.78 -1.62 1.24
C PHE A 148 8.13 -1.79 1.95
N ARG A 149 8.22 -1.14 3.11
CA ARG A 149 9.20 -1.41 4.17
C ARG A 149 8.47 -1.39 5.50
N VAL A 150 8.56 -2.48 6.25
CA VAL A 150 7.89 -2.66 7.55
C VAL A 150 8.91 -3.00 8.62
N LEU A 151 8.89 -2.24 9.71
CA LEU A 151 9.62 -2.59 10.92
C LEU A 151 8.69 -3.40 11.80
N MET A 152 9.07 -4.63 12.13
CA MET A 152 8.23 -5.57 12.87
C MET A 152 8.79 -5.78 14.27
N ASP A 153 7.94 -5.70 15.28
CA ASP A 153 8.22 -6.20 16.62
C ASP A 153 7.91 -7.70 16.66
N LEU A 154 8.96 -8.50 16.76
CA LEU A 154 8.92 -9.95 16.84
C LEU A 154 9.33 -10.48 18.23
N SER A 155 9.44 -9.61 19.23
CA SER A 155 9.85 -9.98 20.59
C SER A 155 8.94 -11.03 21.25
N ALA A 156 7.69 -11.13 20.81
CA ALA A 156 6.73 -12.13 21.30
C ALA A 156 6.83 -13.50 20.60
N LEU A 157 7.63 -13.64 19.53
CA LEU A 157 7.80 -14.92 18.85
C LEU A 157 8.69 -15.87 19.68
N PRO A 158 8.26 -17.11 19.90
CA PRO A 158 9.13 -18.14 20.46
C PRO A 158 10.38 -18.36 19.61
N GLN A 159 11.46 -18.85 20.21
CA GLN A 159 12.62 -19.34 19.46
C GLN A 159 12.22 -20.44 18.48
N GLY A 160 12.84 -20.45 17.30
CA GLY A 160 12.50 -21.39 16.23
C GLY A 160 12.74 -20.84 14.84
N VAL A 161 12.32 -21.62 13.84
CA VAL A 161 12.40 -21.25 12.43
C VAL A 161 11.00 -20.93 11.92
N TYR A 162 10.89 -19.89 11.10
CA TYR A 162 9.64 -19.38 10.57
C TYR A 162 9.74 -19.20 9.06
N HIS A 163 8.79 -19.78 8.32
CA HIS A 163 8.56 -19.40 6.93
C HIS A 163 7.99 -17.98 6.88
N VAL A 164 8.60 -17.12 6.07
CA VAL A 164 8.14 -15.75 5.85
C VAL A 164 7.44 -15.68 4.50
N LEU A 165 6.15 -15.37 4.55
CA LEU A 165 5.28 -15.25 3.38
C LEU A 165 4.72 -13.83 3.31
N LEU A 166 4.27 -13.43 2.12
CA LEU A 166 3.43 -12.25 1.95
C LEU A 166 1.99 -12.69 1.72
N GLY A 167 1.04 -12.16 2.50
CA GLY A 167 -0.36 -12.52 2.44
C GLY A 167 -1.26 -11.39 1.91
N ASP A 168 -2.20 -11.73 1.03
CA ASP A 168 -3.36 -10.88 0.74
C ASP A 168 -4.53 -11.40 1.57
N GLY A 169 -4.67 -10.84 2.78
CA GLY A 169 -5.38 -11.54 3.84
C GLY A 169 -4.65 -12.83 4.29
N ILE A 170 -5.39 -13.69 4.99
CA ILE A 170 -4.92 -15.04 5.35
C ILE A 170 -5.26 -16.08 4.27
N GLN A 171 -6.08 -15.70 3.29
CA GLN A 171 -6.61 -16.59 2.26
C GLN A 171 -5.62 -16.83 1.12
N PHE A 172 -4.71 -15.89 0.88
CA PHE A 172 -3.73 -15.97 -0.20
C PHE A 172 -2.33 -15.77 0.35
N ASN A 173 -1.38 -16.58 -0.10
CA ASN A 173 0.01 -16.46 0.30
C ASN A 173 0.95 -16.49 -0.91
N CYS A 174 1.99 -15.69 -0.80
CA CYS A 174 3.13 -15.64 -1.68
C CYS A 174 4.33 -16.15 -0.93
N ASP A 175 4.92 -17.22 -1.45
CA ASP A 175 6.09 -17.85 -0.88
C ASP A 175 7.32 -17.55 -1.76
N ASN A 176 8.27 -16.80 -1.21
CA ASN A 176 9.56 -16.54 -1.84
C ASN A 176 10.68 -17.44 -1.28
N GLY A 177 10.33 -18.50 -0.55
CA GLY A 177 11.25 -19.47 0.04
C GLY A 177 12.07 -18.92 1.22
N ARG A 178 11.62 -17.83 1.85
CA ARG A 178 12.39 -17.11 2.87
C ARG A 178 12.09 -17.66 4.27
N ARG A 179 13.13 -17.77 5.09
CA ARG A 179 13.03 -18.29 6.46
C ARG A 179 13.77 -17.41 7.45
N LEU A 180 13.15 -17.13 8.59
CA LEU A 180 13.78 -16.47 9.73
C LEU A 180 14.08 -17.49 10.81
N LYS A 181 15.22 -17.33 11.48
CA LYS A 181 15.62 -18.14 12.62
C LYS A 181 15.92 -17.24 13.82
N PHE A 182 15.28 -17.56 14.94
CA PHE A 182 15.48 -16.95 16.26
C PHE A 182 16.11 -17.94 17.22
#